data_AF-W9G3Z1-F1
#
_entry.id   AF-W9G3Z1-F1
#
_cell.length_a   1.000
_cell.length_b   1.000
_cell.length_c   1.000
_cell.angle_alpha   90.00
_cell.angle_beta   90.00
_cell.angle_gamma   90.00
#
_symmetry.space_group_name_H-M   'P 1'
#
loop_
_entity.id
_entity.type
_entity.pdbx_description
1 polymer ?
#
loop_
_entity_poly.entity_id
_entity_poly.type
_entity_poly.pdbx_seq_one_letter_code
_entity_poly.pdbx_strand_id
1 'polypeptide(L)'
;MALSREQVVGTAVDILRRYGLADLSMRRLARELDVQPGALYWHVASKQELLVEVADALLARIEEPHPERPPAESLASLASAIREAVLQVPDGAEVVALAYAVEPGSVRPLRDVVRLVGRLGVAPAERDAVAELVVHHVLGSVGIEHDRRRAEAAEPDVSPPSPAEAAKAFEVGIGVILRGIERPS
;
A
#
# COMPACT_ATOMS: atom_id res chain seq x y z
N MET A 1 7.57 18.07 -25.79
CA MET A 1 6.27 17.64 -25.24
C MET A 1 6.11 18.30 -23.88
N ALA A 2 4.92 18.80 -23.55
CA ALA A 2 4.67 19.35 -22.22
C ALA A 2 4.67 18.20 -21.20
N LEU A 3 5.30 18.42 -20.05
CA LEU A 3 5.26 17.50 -18.92
C LEU A 3 3.81 17.38 -18.42
N SER A 4 3.38 16.18 -18.08
CA SER A 4 2.06 15.90 -17.51
C SER A 4 2.19 15.27 -16.12
N ARG A 5 1.15 15.40 -15.30
CA ARG A 5 1.08 14.78 -13.96
C ARG A 5 1.23 13.25 -14.05
N GLU A 6 0.58 12.62 -15.04
CA GLU A 6 0.70 11.18 -15.28
C GLU A 6 2.14 10.74 -15.57
N GLN A 7 2.88 11.50 -16.39
CA GLN A 7 4.31 11.21 -16.65
C GLN A 7 5.17 11.36 -15.39
N VAL A 8 4.88 12.35 -14.55
CA VAL A 8 5.58 12.57 -13.27
C VAL A 8 5.37 11.37 -12.34
N VAL A 9 4.12 10.97 -12.12
CA VAL A 9 3.78 9.83 -11.25
C VAL A 9 4.30 8.52 -11.83
N GLY A 10 4.12 8.27 -13.12
CA GLY A 10 4.61 7.06 -13.78
C GLY A 10 6.13 6.91 -13.68
N THR A 11 6.88 7.99 -13.90
CA THR A 11 8.34 7.97 -13.73
C THR A 11 8.75 7.79 -12.27
N ALA A 12 8.01 8.36 -11.32
CA ALA A 12 8.24 8.14 -9.89
C ALA A 12 8.01 6.67 -9.48
N VAL A 13 6.94 6.04 -9.98
CA VAL A 13 6.68 4.61 -9.80
C VAL A 13 7.82 3.77 -10.38
N ASP A 14 8.33 4.13 -11.55
CA ASP A 14 9.44 3.41 -12.18
C ASP A 14 10.76 3.55 -11.42
N ILE A 15 11.04 4.73 -10.86
CA ILE A 15 12.19 4.95 -9.97
C ILE A 15 12.04 4.08 -8.71
N LEU A 16 10.87 4.11 -8.08
CA LEU A 16 10.58 3.32 -6.88
C LEU A 16 10.78 1.82 -7.12
N ARG A 17 10.25 1.29 -8.23
CA ARG A 17 10.40 -0.12 -8.61
C ARG A 17 11.85 -0.54 -8.84
N ARG A 18 12.68 0.36 -9.37
CA ARG A 18 14.07 0.07 -9.74
C ARG A 18 15.06 0.29 -8.60
N TYR A 19 14.82 1.29 -7.76
CA TYR A 19 15.82 1.80 -6.81
C TYR A 19 15.30 1.94 -5.38
N GLY A 20 14.01 1.76 -5.14
CA GLY A 20 13.39 1.99 -3.84
C GLY A 20 13.14 3.46 -3.52
N LEU A 21 12.53 3.69 -2.37
CA LEU A 21 12.06 4.98 -1.88
C LEU A 21 13.20 5.92 -1.50
N ALA A 22 14.31 5.37 -0.99
CA ALA A 22 15.49 6.14 -0.63
C ALA A 22 16.05 6.93 -1.83
N ASP A 23 15.95 6.35 -3.03
CA ASP A 23 16.41 6.96 -4.27
C ASP A 23 15.36 7.87 -4.95
N LEU A 24 14.08 7.75 -4.57
CA LEU A 24 13.00 8.61 -5.07
C LEU A 24 13.10 10.02 -4.46
N SER A 25 13.87 10.88 -5.11
CA SER A 25 13.98 12.31 -4.81
C SER A 25 13.43 13.17 -5.94
N MET A 26 12.92 14.37 -5.61
CA MET A 26 12.46 15.35 -6.62
C MET A 26 13.55 15.65 -7.66
N ARG A 27 14.82 15.70 -7.23
CA ARG A 27 15.95 15.95 -8.12
C ARG A 27 16.25 14.78 -9.06
N ARG A 28 16.18 13.53 -8.59
CA ARG A 28 16.33 12.35 -9.46
C ARG A 28 15.16 12.29 -10.45
N LEU A 29 13.93 12.47 -9.97
CA LEU A 29 12.74 12.48 -10.82
C LEU A 29 12.84 13.51 -11.94
N ALA A 30 13.24 14.74 -11.63
CA ALA A 30 13.44 15.80 -12.63
C ALA A 30 14.49 15.41 -13.67
N ARG A 31 15.59 14.76 -13.24
CA ARG A 31 16.64 14.26 -14.13
C ARG A 31 16.16 13.16 -15.06
N GLU A 32 15.42 12.17 -14.54
CA GLU A 32 14.85 11.08 -15.36
C GLU A 32 13.85 11.60 -16.39
N LEU A 33 13.16 12.69 -16.07
CA LEU A 33 12.21 13.36 -16.97
C LEU A 33 12.87 14.40 -17.90
N ASP A 34 14.18 14.63 -17.80
CA ASP A 34 14.92 15.67 -18.52
C ASP A 34 14.32 17.09 -18.35
N VAL A 35 13.93 17.44 -17.12
CA VAL A 35 13.38 18.75 -16.76
C VAL A 35 14.09 19.37 -15.56
N GLN A 36 13.88 20.67 -15.36
CA GLN A 36 14.33 21.35 -14.14
C GLN A 36 13.45 20.94 -12.95
N PRO A 37 13.98 20.79 -11.72
CA PRO A 37 13.18 20.43 -10.54
C PRO A 37 11.98 21.34 -10.30
N GLY A 38 12.11 22.64 -10.60
CA GLY A 38 11.01 23.60 -10.52
C GLY A 38 9.80 23.26 -11.41
N ALA A 39 10.03 22.55 -12.52
CA ALA A 39 8.96 22.12 -13.43
C ALA A 39 8.02 21.09 -12.78
N LEU A 40 8.54 20.23 -11.89
CA LEU A 40 7.75 19.22 -11.20
C LEU A 40 6.69 19.84 -10.29
N TYR A 41 7.00 20.99 -9.67
CA TYR A 41 6.12 21.64 -8.71
C TYR A 41 4.83 22.23 -9.31
N TRP A 42 4.77 22.35 -10.64
CA TRP A 42 3.51 22.66 -11.34
C TRP A 42 2.55 21.46 -11.41
N HIS A 43 3.08 20.26 -11.22
CA HIS A 43 2.34 19.01 -11.28
C HIS A 43 2.15 18.36 -9.91
N VAL A 44 3.06 18.52 -8.96
CA VAL A 44 2.94 18.00 -7.59
C VAL A 44 3.58 19.01 -6.63
N ALA A 45 2.82 19.55 -5.69
CA ALA A 45 3.26 20.64 -4.82
C ALA A 45 4.35 20.21 -3.83
N SER A 46 4.49 18.91 -3.54
CA SER A 46 5.50 18.39 -2.61
C SER A 46 5.88 16.94 -2.90
N LYS A 47 6.95 16.47 -2.25
CA LYS A 47 7.30 15.03 -2.25
C LYS A 47 6.18 14.20 -1.62
N GLN A 48 5.52 14.71 -0.59
CA GLN A 48 4.43 14.03 0.10
C GLN A 48 3.22 13.85 -0.82
N GLU A 49 2.82 14.89 -1.56
CA GLU A 49 1.75 14.78 -2.56
C GLU A 49 2.13 13.77 -3.65
N LEU A 50 3.37 13.82 -4.15
CA LEU A 50 3.85 12.81 -5.10
C LEU A 50 3.73 11.39 -4.55
N LEU A 51 4.09 11.15 -3.28
CA LEU A 51 4.00 9.82 -2.68
C LEU A 51 2.57 9.33 -2.51
N VAL A 52 1.62 10.24 -2.23
CA VAL A 52 0.18 9.92 -2.23
C VAL A 52 -0.26 9.44 -3.62
N GLU A 53 0.11 10.16 -4.67
CA GLU A 53 -0.24 9.76 -6.05
C GLU A 53 0.46 8.49 -6.50
N VAL A 54 1.71 8.28 -6.08
CA VAL A 54 2.43 7.01 -6.32
C VAL A 54 1.69 5.87 -5.63
N ALA A 55 1.29 6.03 -4.37
CA ALA A 55 0.54 5.00 -3.65
C ALA A 55 -0.80 4.67 -4.32
N ASP A 56 -1.54 5.68 -4.79
CA ASP A 56 -2.78 5.46 -5.54
C ASP A 56 -2.49 4.72 -6.86
N ALA A 57 -1.47 5.13 -7.61
CA ALA A 57 -1.06 4.47 -8.86
C ALA A 57 -0.61 3.01 -8.65
N LEU A 58 0.06 2.70 -7.53
CA LEU A 58 0.45 1.32 -7.19
C LEU A 58 -0.77 0.42 -6.98
N LEU A 59 -1.84 0.97 -6.40
CA LEU A 59 -3.04 0.22 -6.02
C LEU A 59 -4.19 0.37 -7.02
N ALA A 60 -4.06 1.22 -8.04
CA ALA A 60 -5.10 1.55 -9.01
C ALA A 60 -5.65 0.33 -9.76
N ARG A 61 -4.83 -0.70 -10.01
CA ARG A 61 -5.20 -1.91 -10.77
C ARG A 61 -5.98 -2.94 -9.96
N ILE A 62 -6.07 -2.78 -8.64
CA ILE A 62 -6.87 -3.68 -7.80
C ILE A 62 -8.33 -3.52 -8.19
N GLU A 63 -9.08 -4.59 -8.39
CA GLU A 63 -10.49 -4.46 -8.75
C GLU A 63 -11.32 -3.93 -7.57
N GLU A 64 -12.42 -3.23 -7.86
CA GLU A 64 -13.37 -2.85 -6.82
C GLU A 64 -14.07 -4.09 -6.23
N PRO A 65 -14.33 -4.13 -4.91
CA PRO A 65 -15.07 -5.23 -4.31
C PRO A 65 -16.45 -5.40 -4.94
N HIS A 66 -16.74 -6.61 -5.44
CA HIS A 66 -18.03 -6.90 -6.06
C HIS A 66 -19.19 -6.74 -5.06
N PRO A 67 -20.28 -6.03 -5.40
CA PRO A 67 -21.33 -5.68 -4.45
C PRO A 67 -22.04 -6.90 -3.83
N GLU A 68 -22.21 -7.96 -4.63
CA GLU A 68 -22.87 -9.22 -4.26
C GLU A 68 -22.00 -10.18 -3.42
N ARG A 69 -20.68 -9.94 -3.32
CA ARG A 69 -19.82 -10.80 -2.52
C ARG A 69 -19.99 -10.46 -1.04
N PRO A 70 -20.08 -11.45 -0.12
CA PRO A 70 -20.17 -11.19 1.32
C PRO A 70 -19.08 -10.21 1.78
N PRO A 71 -19.39 -9.23 2.66
CA PRO A 71 -18.42 -8.20 3.04
C PRO A 71 -17.12 -8.75 3.66
N ALA A 72 -17.20 -9.84 4.42
CA ALA A 72 -16.03 -10.46 5.05
C ALA A 72 -15.08 -11.08 4.00
N GLU A 73 -15.65 -11.81 3.03
CA GLU A 73 -14.89 -12.37 1.91
C GLU A 73 -14.31 -11.28 1.02
N SER A 74 -15.08 -10.22 0.77
CA SER A 74 -14.63 -9.04 0.03
C SER A 74 -13.45 -8.36 0.74
N LEU A 75 -13.50 -8.22 2.06
CA LEU A 75 -12.44 -7.60 2.85
C LEU A 75 -11.17 -8.46 2.85
N ALA A 76 -11.29 -9.77 3.00
CA ALA A 76 -10.16 -10.70 2.91
C ALA A 76 -9.50 -10.67 1.53
N SER A 77 -10.31 -10.68 0.47
CA SER A 77 -9.85 -10.60 -0.92
C SER A 77 -9.14 -9.28 -1.19
N LEU A 78 -9.71 -8.16 -0.73
CA LEU A 78 -9.12 -6.84 -0.90
C LEU A 78 -7.81 -6.70 -0.14
N ALA A 79 -7.74 -7.14 1.13
CA ALA A 79 -6.52 -7.12 1.92
C ALA A 79 -5.40 -7.94 1.25
N SER A 80 -5.75 -9.09 0.67
CA SER A 80 -4.80 -9.94 -0.07
C SER A 80 -4.31 -9.26 -1.34
N ALA A 81 -5.21 -8.64 -2.11
CA ALA A 81 -4.85 -7.90 -3.32
C ALA A 81 -3.95 -6.68 -3.03
N ILE A 82 -4.23 -5.95 -1.95
CA ILE A 82 -3.36 -4.85 -1.49
C ILE A 82 -2.00 -5.43 -1.10
N ARG A 83 -1.95 -6.47 -0.27
CA ARG A 83 -0.68 -7.11 0.13
C ARG A 83 0.14 -7.51 -1.11
N GLU A 84 -0.48 -8.19 -2.06
CA GLU A 84 0.20 -8.65 -3.28
C GLU A 84 0.75 -7.48 -4.08
N ALA A 85 -0.06 -6.45 -4.36
CA ALA A 85 0.37 -5.28 -5.13
C ALA A 85 1.55 -4.54 -4.47
N VAL A 86 1.49 -4.36 -3.15
CA VAL A 86 2.54 -3.66 -2.39
C VAL A 86 3.82 -4.51 -2.30
N LEU A 87 3.70 -5.83 -2.16
CA LEU A 87 4.84 -6.73 -2.02
C LEU A 87 5.74 -6.76 -3.27
N GLN A 88 5.19 -6.49 -4.45
CA GLN A 88 5.93 -6.43 -5.73
C GLN A 88 6.80 -5.18 -5.88
N VAL A 89 6.64 -4.18 -5.01
CA VAL A 89 7.31 -2.89 -5.13
C VAL A 89 8.25 -2.69 -3.95
N PRO A 90 9.57 -2.51 -4.17
CA PRO A 90 10.49 -2.15 -3.11
C PRO A 90 9.98 -0.95 -2.32
N ASP A 91 9.99 -1.07 -1.00
CA ASP A 91 9.57 -0.03 -0.06
C ASP A 91 8.09 0.38 -0.23
N GLY A 92 7.30 -0.41 -0.97
CA GLY A 92 5.89 -0.11 -1.25
C GLY A 92 5.06 0.03 0.02
N ALA A 93 5.36 -0.77 1.05
CA ALA A 93 4.66 -0.69 2.34
C ALA A 93 4.89 0.67 3.02
N GLU A 94 6.12 1.19 2.94
CA GLU A 94 6.47 2.51 3.48
C GLU A 94 5.79 3.63 2.69
N VAL A 95 5.79 3.56 1.35
CA VAL A 95 5.11 4.54 0.49
C VAL A 95 3.61 4.59 0.78
N VAL A 96 2.96 3.42 0.85
CA VAL A 96 1.51 3.35 1.13
C VAL A 96 1.20 3.77 2.57
N ALA A 97 2.05 3.44 3.55
CA ALA A 97 1.89 3.89 4.94
C ALA A 97 2.00 5.41 5.06
N LEU A 98 2.96 6.03 4.35
CA LEU A 98 3.10 7.48 4.31
C LEU A 98 1.88 8.15 3.69
N ALA A 99 1.39 7.62 2.56
CA ALA A 99 0.18 8.12 1.92
C ALA A 99 -1.05 8.01 2.86
N TYR A 100 -1.19 6.86 3.54
CA TYR A 100 -2.26 6.63 4.50
C TYR A 100 -2.18 7.58 5.71
N ALA A 101 -0.98 7.87 6.22
CA ALA A 101 -0.79 8.79 7.33
C ALA A 101 -1.07 10.26 6.96
N VAL A 102 -0.76 10.65 5.72
CA VAL A 102 -1.02 12.01 5.22
C VAL A 102 -2.49 12.21 4.91
N GLU A 103 -3.09 11.26 4.18
CA GLU A 103 -4.47 11.33 3.74
C GLU A 103 -5.07 9.92 3.62
N PRO A 104 -5.64 9.36 4.71
CA PRO A 104 -6.17 7.98 4.76
C PRO A 104 -7.20 7.67 3.65
N GLY A 105 -7.88 8.72 3.19
CA GLY A 105 -8.91 8.66 2.17
C GLY A 105 -8.42 8.92 0.75
N SER A 106 -7.13 9.12 0.48
CA SER A 106 -6.63 9.46 -0.87
C SER A 106 -6.59 8.25 -1.81
N VAL A 107 -6.31 7.06 -1.28
CA VAL A 107 -6.10 5.83 -2.08
C VAL A 107 -7.36 4.96 -2.08
N ARG A 108 -7.90 4.65 -3.27
CA ARG A 108 -9.21 3.96 -3.38
C ARG A 108 -9.26 2.62 -2.63
N PRO A 109 -8.32 1.66 -2.81
CA PRO A 109 -8.41 0.39 -2.08
C PRO A 109 -8.38 0.53 -0.55
N LEU A 110 -7.70 1.55 0.00
CA LEU A 110 -7.72 1.81 1.44
C LEU A 110 -9.07 2.39 1.90
N ARG A 111 -9.68 3.27 1.10
CA ARG A 111 -11.08 3.71 1.34
C ARG A 111 -12.06 2.54 1.29
N ASP A 112 -11.86 1.60 0.38
CA ASP A 112 -12.73 0.44 0.21
C ASP A 112 -12.67 -0.49 1.44
N VAL A 113 -11.52 -0.58 2.13
CA VAL A 113 -11.39 -1.26 3.43
C VAL A 113 -12.33 -0.65 4.46
N VAL A 114 -12.29 0.68 4.64
CA VAL A 114 -13.18 1.40 5.58
C VAL A 114 -14.65 1.14 5.25
N ARG A 115 -15.01 1.20 3.97
CA ARG A 115 -16.38 0.93 3.49
C ARG A 115 -16.83 -0.49 3.83
N LEU A 116 -15.98 -1.49 3.59
CA LEU A 116 -16.30 -2.89 3.86
C LEU A 116 -16.41 -3.18 5.36
N VAL A 117 -15.52 -2.62 6.19
CA VAL A 117 -15.61 -2.69 7.65
C VAL A 117 -16.95 -2.15 8.15
N GLY A 118 -17.42 -1.03 7.58
CA GLY A 118 -18.73 -0.47 7.91
C GLY A 118 -19.93 -1.39 7.58
N ARG A 119 -19.76 -2.36 6.67
CA ARG A 119 -20.78 -3.36 6.29
C ARG A 119 -20.75 -4.61 7.17
N LEU A 120 -19.76 -4.76 8.05
CA LEU A 120 -19.57 -5.93 8.91
C LEU A 120 -20.24 -5.81 10.30
N GLY A 121 -21.10 -4.81 10.49
CA GLY A 121 -21.81 -4.61 11.76
C GLY A 121 -20.97 -3.96 12.86
N VAL A 122 -19.76 -3.48 12.54
CA VAL A 122 -18.91 -2.71 13.46
C VAL A 122 -19.61 -1.41 13.88
N ALA A 123 -19.55 -1.13 15.19
CA ALA A 123 -20.13 0.08 15.75
C ALA A 123 -19.54 1.33 15.06
N PRO A 124 -20.33 2.37 14.74
CA PRO A 124 -19.84 3.53 14.00
C PRO A 124 -18.59 4.19 14.60
N ALA A 125 -18.48 4.21 15.93
CA ALA A 125 -17.35 4.79 16.66
C ALA A 125 -16.04 3.99 16.55
N GLU A 126 -16.11 2.71 16.14
CA GLU A 126 -14.96 1.80 16.08
C GLU A 126 -14.50 1.54 14.64
N ARG A 127 -15.27 1.97 13.63
CA ARG A 127 -15.02 1.64 12.21
C ARG A 127 -13.63 2.03 11.74
N ASP A 128 -13.20 3.25 12.06
CA ASP A 128 -11.91 3.75 11.62
C ASP A 128 -10.77 2.97 12.30
N ALA A 129 -10.89 2.68 13.60
CA ALA A 129 -9.90 1.89 14.33
C ALA A 129 -9.81 0.43 13.82
N VAL A 130 -10.95 -0.18 13.46
CA VAL A 130 -10.97 -1.53 12.89
C VAL A 130 -10.41 -1.54 11.46
N ALA A 131 -10.73 -0.53 10.65
CA ALA A 131 -10.14 -0.39 9.32
C ALA A 131 -8.63 -0.16 9.39
N GLU A 132 -8.18 0.68 10.31
CA GLU A 132 -6.77 0.94 10.60
C GLU A 132 -6.04 -0.35 11.04
N LEU A 133 -6.66 -1.19 11.88
CA LEU A 133 -6.12 -2.51 12.23
C LEU A 133 -5.89 -3.40 11.00
N VAL A 134 -6.85 -3.41 10.05
CA VAL A 134 -6.70 -4.19 8.80
C VAL A 134 -5.57 -3.63 7.95
N VAL A 135 -5.50 -2.31 7.76
CA VAL A 135 -4.46 -1.64 6.97
C VAL A 135 -3.08 -1.87 7.61
N HIS A 136 -2.96 -1.72 8.92
CA HIS A 136 -1.72 -1.99 9.66
C HIS A 136 -1.26 -3.44 9.54
N HIS A 137 -2.19 -4.41 9.60
CA HIS A 137 -1.84 -5.81 9.40
C HIS A 137 -1.29 -6.06 7.98
N VAL A 138 -1.92 -5.49 6.96
CA VAL A 138 -1.45 -5.58 5.57
C VAL A 138 -0.07 -4.96 5.43
N LEU A 139 0.09 -3.68 5.79
CA LEU A 139 1.34 -2.95 5.58
C LEU A 139 2.47 -3.50 6.46
N GLY A 140 2.19 -3.86 7.71
CA GLY A 140 3.16 -4.47 8.61
C GLY A 140 3.64 -5.83 8.12
N SER A 141 2.74 -6.66 7.58
CA SER A 141 3.14 -7.95 7.00
C SER A 141 4.09 -7.80 5.81
N VAL A 142 3.84 -6.81 4.94
CA VAL A 142 4.69 -6.54 3.78
C VAL A 142 6.00 -5.89 4.19
N GLY A 143 5.98 -4.93 5.11
CA GLY A 143 7.19 -4.25 5.60
C GLY A 143 8.19 -5.23 6.22
N ILE A 144 7.73 -6.13 7.08
CA ILE A 144 8.57 -7.18 7.66
C ILE A 144 9.13 -8.11 6.57
N GLU A 145 8.34 -8.44 5.54
CA GLU A 145 8.81 -9.28 4.44
C GLU A 145 9.85 -8.57 3.57
N HIS A 146 9.68 -7.28 3.29
CA HIS A 146 10.71 -6.46 2.64
C HIS A 146 12.00 -6.41 3.47
N ASP A 147 11.91 -6.18 4.77
CA ASP A 147 13.06 -6.16 5.67
C ASP A 147 13.80 -7.50 5.71
N ARG A 148 13.06 -8.61 5.74
CA ARG A 148 13.66 -9.96 5.67
C ARG A 148 14.40 -10.21 4.37
N ARG A 149 13.83 -9.81 3.22
CA ARG A 149 14.50 -9.94 1.91
C ARG A 149 15.79 -9.12 1.85
N ARG A 150 15.81 -7.93 2.46
CA ARG A 150 17.03 -7.12 2.57
C ARG A 150 18.06 -7.77 3.49
N ALA A 151 17.63 -8.32 4.63
CA ALA A 151 18.50 -9.03 5.57
C ALA A 151 19.12 -10.29 4.94
N GLU A 152 18.33 -11.12 4.25
CA GLU A 152 18.81 -12.31 3.54
C GLU A 152 19.83 -11.97 2.46
N ALA A 153 19.62 -10.87 1.72
CA ALA A 153 20.58 -10.39 0.72
C ALA A 153 21.90 -9.90 1.35
N ALA A 154 21.89 -9.46 2.61
CA ALA A 154 23.07 -9.00 3.34
C ALA A 154 23.78 -10.15 4.08
N GLU A 155 23.02 -11.09 4.65
CA GLU A 155 23.47 -12.19 5.50
C GLU A 155 22.84 -13.52 5.03
N PRO A 156 23.52 -14.28 4.16
CA PRO A 156 22.95 -15.50 3.54
C PRO A 156 22.64 -16.66 4.48
N ASP A 157 23.11 -16.61 5.73
CA ASP A 157 22.88 -17.65 6.76
C ASP A 157 21.57 -17.44 7.54
N VAL A 158 20.89 -16.30 7.31
CA VAL A 158 19.54 -16.07 7.82
C VAL A 158 18.56 -16.87 6.96
N SER A 159 17.76 -17.74 7.58
CA SER A 159 16.69 -18.49 6.91
C SER A 159 15.33 -17.86 7.24
N PRO A 160 14.86 -16.85 6.47
CA PRO A 160 13.53 -16.30 6.67
C PRO A 160 12.43 -17.32 6.31
N PRO A 161 11.18 -17.11 6.77
CA PRO A 161 10.05 -17.88 6.29
C PRO A 161 9.93 -17.79 4.76
N SER A 162 9.58 -18.88 4.11
CA SER A 162 9.30 -18.89 2.68
C SER A 162 8.14 -17.93 2.33
N PRO A 163 8.06 -17.42 1.08
CA PRO A 163 6.95 -16.59 0.64
C PRO A 163 5.57 -17.24 0.87
N ALA A 164 5.48 -18.57 0.77
CA ALA A 164 4.25 -19.32 1.03
C ALA A 164 3.87 -19.31 2.52
N GLU A 165 4.84 -19.47 3.42
CA GLU A 165 4.61 -19.39 4.87
C GLU A 165 4.22 -17.97 5.29
N ALA A 166 4.85 -16.94 4.72
CA ALA A 166 4.49 -15.55 4.97
C ALA A 166 3.08 -15.22 4.48
N ALA A 167 2.70 -15.67 3.28
CA ALA A 167 1.34 -15.55 2.77
C ALA A 167 0.33 -16.28 3.67
N LYS A 168 0.67 -17.49 4.12
CA LYS A 168 -0.21 -18.25 5.01
C LYS A 168 -0.41 -17.58 6.36
N ALA A 169 0.66 -17.04 6.94
CA ALA A 169 0.59 -16.30 8.20
C ALA A 169 -0.28 -15.04 8.06
N PHE A 170 -0.17 -14.33 6.94
CA PHE A 170 -1.01 -13.18 6.63
C PHE A 170 -2.50 -13.56 6.54
N GLU A 171 -2.84 -14.61 5.80
CA GLU A 171 -4.22 -15.12 5.67
C GLU A 171 -4.82 -15.51 7.03
N VAL A 172 -4.03 -16.20 7.86
CA VAL A 172 -4.45 -16.57 9.22
C VAL A 172 -4.75 -15.32 10.05
N GLY A 173 -3.90 -14.29 9.98
CA GLY A 173 -4.10 -13.01 10.68
C GLY A 173 -5.37 -12.29 10.24
N ILE A 174 -5.62 -12.19 8.93
CA ILE A 174 -6.88 -11.63 8.39
C ILE A 174 -8.09 -12.43 8.89
N GLY A 175 -8.00 -13.77 8.88
CA GLY A 175 -9.06 -14.61 9.41
C GLY A 175 -9.33 -14.40 10.91
N VAL A 176 -8.30 -14.12 11.72
CA VAL A 176 -8.46 -13.78 13.15
C VAL A 176 -9.17 -12.44 13.30
N ILE A 177 -8.76 -11.42 12.55
CA ILE A 177 -9.37 -10.09 12.57
C ILE A 177 -10.86 -10.18 12.21
N LEU A 178 -11.19 -10.87 11.12
CA LEU A 178 -12.59 -11.03 10.66
C LEU A 178 -13.47 -11.75 11.70
N ARG A 179 -12.97 -12.85 12.29
CA ARG A 179 -13.71 -13.55 13.36
C ARG A 179 -13.94 -12.68 14.60
N GLY A 180 -12.99 -11.80 14.92
CA GLY A 180 -13.13 -10.82 16.00
C GLY A 180 -14.20 -9.78 15.70
N ILE A 181 -14.26 -9.29 14.46
CA ILE A 181 -15.29 -8.33 14.01
C ILE A 181 -16.71 -8.94 14.11
N GLU A 182 -16.88 -10.20 13.70
CA GLU A 182 -18.20 -10.87 13.69
C GLU A 182 -18.69 -11.27 15.09
N ARG A 183 -17.82 -11.27 16.10
CA ARG A 183 -18.13 -11.61 17.49
C ARG A 183 -17.68 -10.48 18.42
N PRO A 184 -18.34 -9.30 18.36
CA PRO A 184 -18.02 -8.22 19.28
C PRO A 184 -18.25 -8.69 20.71
N SER A 185 -17.23 -8.55 21.55
CA SER A 185 -17.23 -8.90 22.98
C SER A 185 -18.28 -8.14 23.79
#